data_AF-A0A524N3K5-F1
#
_entry.id   AF-A0A524N3K5-F1
#
_cell.length_a   1.000
_cell.length_b   1.000
_cell.length_c   1.000
_cell.angle_alpha   90.00
_cell.angle_beta   90.00
_cell.angle_gamma   90.00
#
_symmetry.space_group_name_H-M   'P 1'
#
loop_
_entity.id
_entity.type
_entity.pdbx_description
1 polymer ?
#
loop_
_entity_poly.entity_id
_entity_poly.type
_entity_poly.pdbx_seq_one_letter_code
_entity_poly.pdbx_strand_id
1 'polypeptide(L)'
;MDYLRRSAGILAFGLVTACFAMFFLDVGNVWVYIYLKLISFGVVPITVCFSWLYLWRNESNPFSFLSHYNSLTQALFLILNIIRVPIPRLGLFGLGYILLSISLIVVYLTDWAYSKMGFFITGGLILLNVLFAFGLVMTTFEHLHPVFISNGPGLAALGGFITEVSVMGALLVASSQLYWHEILKKRREEEIIERIFAELDSKD
;
A
#
# COMPACT_ATOMS: atom_id res chain seq x y z
N MET A 1 -0.19 -10.18 -19.39
CA MET A 1 1.26 -9.95 -19.26
C MET A 1 1.68 -8.50 -19.52
N ASP A 2 1.12 -7.81 -20.52
CA ASP A 2 1.57 -6.46 -20.89
C ASP A 2 1.42 -5.40 -19.79
N TYR A 3 0.33 -5.41 -19.02
CA TYR A 3 0.12 -4.44 -17.93
C TYR A 3 1.13 -4.58 -16.80
N LEU A 4 1.44 -5.82 -16.38
CA LEU A 4 2.46 -6.09 -15.36
C LEU A 4 3.84 -5.59 -15.83
N ARG A 5 4.19 -5.85 -17.08
CA ARG A 5 5.44 -5.36 -17.69
C ARG A 5 5.50 -3.84 -17.76
N ARG A 6 4.38 -3.18 -18.06
CA ARG A 6 4.29 -1.70 -18.08
C ARG A 6 4.41 -1.11 -16.69
N SER A 7 3.68 -1.62 -15.70
CA SER A 7 3.76 -1.14 -14.31
C SER A 7 5.15 -1.36 -13.70
N ALA A 8 5.74 -2.55 -13.91
CA ALA A 8 7.11 -2.83 -13.50
C ALA A 8 8.12 -1.94 -14.23
N GLY A 9 7.91 -1.66 -15.52
CA GLY A 9 8.73 -0.73 -16.29
C GLY A 9 8.68 0.71 -15.77
N ILE A 10 7.48 1.22 -15.44
CA ILE A 10 7.29 2.55 -14.84
C ILE A 10 8.00 2.63 -13.49
N LEU A 11 7.85 1.62 -12.64
CA LEU A 11 8.51 1.56 -11.34
C LEU A 11 10.04 1.49 -11.48
N ALA A 12 10.55 0.58 -12.31
CA ALA A 12 11.99 0.43 -12.52
C ALA A 12 12.59 1.71 -13.10
N PHE A 13 11.96 2.29 -14.11
CA PHE A 13 12.39 3.57 -14.69
C PHE A 13 12.42 4.66 -13.62
N GLY A 14 11.29 4.90 -12.94
CA GLY A 14 11.18 5.94 -11.92
C GLY A 14 12.18 5.78 -10.77
N LEU A 15 12.42 4.57 -10.29
CA LEU A 15 13.39 4.30 -9.23
C LEU A 15 14.83 4.50 -9.72
N VAL A 16 15.18 4.01 -10.90
CA VAL A 16 16.54 4.15 -11.46
C VAL A 16 16.86 5.63 -11.71
N THR A 17 15.92 6.38 -12.29
CA THR A 17 16.12 7.81 -12.56
C THR A 17 16.10 8.65 -11.28
N ALA A 18 15.31 8.28 -10.27
CA ALA A 18 15.37 8.91 -8.95
C ALA A 18 16.72 8.65 -8.26
N CYS A 19 17.23 7.41 -8.29
CA CYS A 19 18.57 7.10 -7.79
C CYS A 19 19.64 7.91 -8.54
N PHE A 20 19.55 7.97 -9.87
CA PHE A 20 20.48 8.80 -10.66
C PHE A 20 20.43 10.27 -10.22
N ALA A 21 19.23 10.84 -10.07
CA ALA A 21 19.05 12.22 -9.64
C ALA A 21 19.60 12.49 -8.23
N MET A 22 19.43 11.56 -7.29
CA MET A 22 19.91 11.72 -5.91
C MET A 22 21.44 11.67 -5.79
N PHE A 23 22.13 10.89 -6.62
CA PHE A 23 23.57 10.65 -6.48
C PHE A 23 24.44 11.39 -7.51
N PHE A 24 23.88 11.82 -8.64
CA PHE A 24 24.65 12.42 -9.74
C PHE A 24 24.19 13.82 -10.14
N LEU A 25 23.05 14.32 -9.63
CA LEU A 25 22.59 15.69 -9.88
C LEU A 25 22.63 16.54 -8.60
N ASP A 26 22.57 17.86 -8.77
CA ASP A 26 22.47 18.79 -7.65
C ASP A 26 21.06 18.73 -7.02
N VAL A 27 20.97 18.14 -5.84
CA VAL A 27 19.72 18.01 -5.06
C VAL A 27 19.22 19.38 -4.57
N GLY A 28 20.09 20.40 -4.50
CA GLY A 28 19.69 21.78 -4.21
C GLY A 28 18.94 22.45 -5.36
N ASN A 29 18.97 21.87 -6.56
CA ASN A 29 18.23 22.37 -7.70
C ASN A 29 16.72 22.12 -7.55
N VAL A 30 15.93 23.18 -7.67
CA VAL A 30 14.46 23.13 -7.50
C VAL A 30 13.78 22.11 -8.43
N TRP A 31 14.28 21.90 -9.65
CA TRP A 31 13.70 20.97 -10.61
C TRP A 31 13.98 19.52 -10.22
N VAL A 32 15.19 19.23 -9.73
CA VAL A 32 15.56 17.91 -9.21
C VAL A 32 14.72 17.59 -7.98
N TYR A 33 14.54 18.56 -7.08
CA TYR A 33 13.67 18.43 -5.92
C TYR A 33 12.22 18.11 -6.31
N ILE A 34 11.61 18.91 -7.18
CA ILE A 34 10.22 18.69 -7.65
C ILE A 34 10.08 17.30 -8.29
N TYR A 35 11.04 16.92 -9.13
CA TYR A 35 11.06 15.61 -9.76
C TYR A 35 11.06 14.48 -8.73
N LEU A 36 11.95 14.53 -7.74
CA LEU A 36 12.02 13.51 -6.69
C LEU A 36 10.71 13.42 -5.91
N LYS A 37 10.07 14.55 -5.59
CA LYS A 37 8.75 14.58 -4.92
C LYS A 37 7.65 13.95 -5.75
N LEU A 38 7.62 14.22 -7.06
CA LEU A 38 6.61 13.62 -7.94
C LEU A 38 6.73 12.10 -7.98
N ILE A 39 7.96 11.59 -8.03
CA ILE A 39 8.22 10.15 -8.02
C ILE A 39 7.88 9.53 -6.68
N SER A 40 8.30 10.14 -5.57
CA SER A 40 8.15 9.61 -4.22
C SER A 40 6.72 9.68 -3.67
N PHE A 41 5.99 10.78 -3.92
CA PHE A 41 4.60 10.95 -3.46
C PHE A 41 3.58 10.35 -4.41
N GLY A 42 3.83 10.46 -5.71
CA GLY A 42 2.86 10.11 -6.74
C GLY A 42 3.18 8.78 -7.39
N VAL A 43 4.19 8.77 -8.26
CA VAL A 43 4.39 7.69 -9.23
C VAL A 43 4.59 6.34 -8.55
N VAL A 44 5.50 6.23 -7.58
CA VAL A 44 5.79 4.95 -6.92
C VAL A 44 4.61 4.48 -6.08
N PRO A 45 4.08 5.26 -5.11
CA PRO A 45 2.97 4.82 -4.27
C PRO A 45 1.71 4.48 -5.07
N ILE A 46 1.32 5.32 -6.05
CA ILE A 46 0.12 5.06 -6.85
C ILE A 46 0.27 3.79 -7.67
N THR A 47 1.42 3.61 -8.33
CA THR A 47 1.65 2.41 -9.16
C THR A 47 1.65 1.16 -8.28
N VAL A 48 2.33 1.17 -7.13
CA VAL A 48 2.33 0.02 -6.21
C VAL A 48 0.96 -0.23 -5.60
N CYS A 49 0.20 0.79 -5.21
CA CYS A 49 -1.07 0.58 -4.51
C CYS A 49 -2.23 0.26 -5.44
N PHE A 50 -2.22 0.76 -6.69
CA PHE A 50 -3.37 0.65 -7.60
C PHE A 50 -3.10 -0.17 -8.86
N SER A 51 -1.89 -0.72 -9.08
CA SER A 51 -1.67 -1.57 -10.26
C SER A 51 -2.58 -2.80 -10.31
N TRP A 52 -3.08 -3.25 -9.15
CA TRP A 52 -4.06 -4.34 -9.10
C TRP A 52 -5.26 -4.09 -9.99
N LEU A 53 -5.72 -2.85 -10.18
CA LEU A 53 -6.87 -2.47 -11.02
C LEU A 53 -6.79 -3.03 -12.45
N TYR A 54 -5.58 -3.24 -12.94
CA TYR A 54 -5.33 -3.79 -14.27
C TYR A 54 -4.98 -5.29 -14.23
N LEU A 55 -4.43 -5.77 -13.11
CA LEU A 55 -3.94 -7.13 -12.97
C LEU A 55 -5.06 -8.13 -12.65
N TRP A 56 -6.07 -7.73 -11.88
CA TRP A 56 -7.15 -8.64 -11.45
C TRP A 56 -8.09 -9.07 -12.58
N ARG A 57 -8.12 -8.33 -13.70
CA ARG A 57 -9.10 -8.51 -14.78
C ARG A 57 -9.03 -9.88 -15.47
N ASN A 58 -7.88 -10.55 -15.40
CA ASN A 58 -7.69 -11.87 -16.04
C ASN A 58 -7.71 -13.02 -15.03
N GLU A 59 -8.01 -12.75 -13.76
CA GLU A 59 -7.84 -13.72 -12.69
C GLU A 59 -9.14 -14.46 -12.38
N SER A 60 -9.05 -15.80 -12.33
CA SER A 60 -10.21 -16.68 -12.10
C SER A 60 -10.78 -16.53 -10.69
N ASN A 61 -9.95 -16.15 -9.72
CA ASN A 61 -10.36 -15.87 -8.35
C ASN A 61 -9.90 -14.46 -7.91
N PRO A 62 -10.72 -13.42 -8.16
CA PRO A 62 -10.41 -12.04 -7.80
C PRO A 62 -10.16 -11.82 -6.30
N PHE A 63 -10.82 -12.61 -5.45
CA PHE A 63 -10.68 -12.51 -4.00
C PHE A 63 -9.30 -12.98 -3.52
N SER A 64 -8.87 -14.16 -3.98
CA SER A 64 -7.55 -14.70 -3.65
C SER A 64 -6.45 -13.78 -4.18
N PHE A 65 -6.55 -13.34 -5.44
CA PHE A 65 -5.60 -12.41 -6.03
C PHE A 65 -5.41 -11.17 -5.15
N LEU A 66 -6.52 -10.54 -4.72
CA LEU A 66 -6.39 -9.31 -3.98
C LEU A 66 -6.01 -9.49 -2.51
N SER A 67 -6.38 -10.61 -1.89
CA SER A 67 -5.85 -10.94 -0.56
C SER A 67 -4.32 -10.96 -0.59
N HIS A 68 -3.73 -11.64 -1.57
CA HIS A 68 -2.27 -11.70 -1.74
C HIS A 68 -1.70 -10.32 -2.09
N TYR A 69 -2.34 -9.58 -3.00
CA TYR A 69 -1.86 -8.25 -3.40
C TYR A 69 -1.87 -7.25 -2.24
N ASN A 70 -2.97 -7.19 -1.47
CA ASN A 70 -3.10 -6.31 -0.31
C ASN A 70 -2.12 -6.72 0.79
N SER A 71 -1.91 -8.01 1.01
CA SER A 71 -0.92 -8.50 1.98
C SER A 71 0.49 -8.11 1.57
N LEU A 72 0.84 -8.26 0.29
CA LEU A 72 2.16 -7.92 -0.23
C LEU A 72 2.43 -6.42 -0.12
N THR A 73 1.48 -5.59 -0.54
CA THR A 73 1.61 -4.12 -0.50
C THR A 73 1.63 -3.59 0.94
N GLN A 74 0.79 -4.13 1.83
CA GLN A 74 0.83 -3.82 3.26
C GLN A 74 2.19 -4.19 3.87
N ALA A 75 2.70 -5.40 3.60
CA ALA A 75 3.99 -5.85 4.10
C ALA A 75 5.14 -4.96 3.59
N LEU A 76 5.11 -4.57 2.30
CA LEU A 76 6.11 -3.69 1.71
C LEU A 76 6.20 -2.34 2.44
N PHE A 77 5.07 -1.65 2.63
CA PHE A 77 5.10 -0.34 3.29
C PHE A 77 5.31 -0.44 4.81
N LEU A 78 4.89 -1.54 5.44
CA LEU A 78 5.25 -1.84 6.81
C LEU A 78 6.77 -1.95 6.97
N ILE A 79 7.44 -2.73 6.11
CA ILE A 79 8.90 -2.87 6.10
C ILE A 79 9.58 -1.52 5.88
N LEU A 80 9.12 -0.73 4.90
CA LEU A 80 9.68 0.59 4.64
C LEU A 80 9.56 1.53 5.84
N ASN A 81 8.42 1.51 6.55
CA ASN A 81 8.25 2.31 7.77
C ASN A 81 9.15 1.84 8.93
N ILE A 82 9.38 0.52 9.07
CA ILE A 82 10.30 -0.04 10.07
C ILE A 82 11.76 0.34 9.76
N ILE A 83 12.17 0.28 8.48
CA ILE A 83 13.52 0.68 8.06
C ILE A 83 13.73 2.18 8.27
N ARG A 84 12.69 2.97 8.03
CA ARG A 84 12.75 4.43 8.12
C ARG A 84 12.92 4.93 9.54
N VAL A 85 12.07 4.48 10.45
CA VAL A 85 11.90 5.06 11.78
C VAL A 85 12.44 4.10 12.83
N PRO A 86 13.37 4.53 13.71
CA PRO A 86 13.81 3.70 14.82
C PRO A 86 12.64 3.26 15.70
N ILE A 87 12.59 2.00 16.11
CA ILE A 87 11.48 1.42 16.90
C ILE A 87 11.08 2.29 18.11
N PRO A 88 12.01 2.85 18.91
CA PRO A 88 11.64 3.69 20.06
C PRO A 88 10.88 4.98 19.69
N ARG A 89 10.96 5.42 18.43
CA ARG A 89 10.33 6.65 17.93
C ARG A 89 9.00 6.43 17.22
N LEU A 90 8.55 5.17 17.10
CA LEU A 90 7.27 4.84 16.47
C LEU A 90 6.06 5.30 17.30
N GLY A 91 6.22 5.40 18.63
CA GLY A 91 5.14 5.76 19.55
C GLY A 91 3.95 4.79 19.48
N LEU A 92 2.83 5.20 20.08
CA LEU A 92 1.62 4.39 20.14
C LEU A 92 0.98 4.20 18.75
N PHE A 93 0.96 5.24 17.91
CA PHE A 93 0.39 5.14 16.56
C PHE A 93 1.19 4.21 15.65
N GLY A 94 2.52 4.23 15.72
CA GLY A 94 3.35 3.34 14.93
C GLY A 94 3.26 1.88 15.38
N LEU A 95 3.21 1.63 16.70
CA LEU A 95 2.96 0.28 17.22
C LEU A 95 1.57 -0.23 16.82
N GLY A 96 0.54 0.63 16.93
CA GLY A 96 -0.82 0.31 16.49
C GLY A 96 -0.88 -0.02 15.00
N TYR A 97 -0.20 0.77 14.15
CA TYR A 97 -0.10 0.51 12.71
C TYR A 97 0.56 -0.85 12.42
N ILE A 98 1.67 -1.18 13.09
CA ILE A 98 2.37 -2.46 12.90
C ILE A 98 1.44 -3.63 13.26
N LEU A 99 0.84 -3.60 14.45
CA LEU A 99 -0.04 -4.66 14.93
C LEU A 99 -1.26 -4.85 14.02
N LEU A 100 -1.83 -3.75 13.55
CA LEU A 100 -2.99 -3.79 12.68
C LEU A 100 -2.64 -4.25 11.26
N SER A 101 -1.47 -3.84 10.74
CA SER A 101 -0.94 -4.32 9.47
C SER A 101 -0.76 -5.84 9.48
N ILE A 102 -0.15 -6.38 10.54
CA ILE A 102 0.05 -7.83 10.71
C ILE A 102 -1.30 -8.53 10.82
N SER A 103 -2.22 -7.99 11.64
CA SER A 103 -3.57 -8.55 11.79
C SER A 103 -4.30 -8.61 10.46
N LEU A 104 -4.25 -7.55 9.65
CA LEU A 104 -4.88 -7.52 8.32
C LEU A 104 -4.26 -8.53 7.37
N ILE A 105 -2.93 -8.67 7.36
CA ILE A 105 -2.25 -9.70 6.56
C ILE A 105 -2.75 -11.10 6.96
N VAL A 106 -2.80 -11.40 8.27
CA VAL A 106 -3.31 -12.70 8.76
C VAL A 106 -4.76 -12.91 8.34
N VAL A 107 -5.62 -11.91 8.50
CA VAL A 107 -7.03 -11.99 8.09
C VAL A 107 -7.14 -12.29 6.60
N TYR A 108 -6.36 -11.62 5.75
CA TYR A 108 -6.35 -11.86 4.31
C TYR A 108 -5.85 -13.26 3.94
N LEU A 109 -4.86 -13.80 4.66
CA LEU A 109 -4.35 -15.15 4.45
C LEU A 109 -5.32 -16.26 4.93
N THR A 110 -6.42 -15.91 5.58
CA THR A 110 -7.43 -16.87 6.08
C THR A 110 -8.75 -16.73 5.34
N ASP A 111 -9.57 -17.79 5.38
CA ASP A 111 -10.92 -17.75 4.81
C ASP A 111 -11.93 -16.92 5.64
N TRP A 112 -11.48 -16.27 6.72
CA TRP A 112 -12.37 -15.58 7.63
C TRP A 112 -13.05 -14.35 7.00
N ALA A 113 -12.34 -13.63 6.13
CA ALA A 113 -12.87 -12.47 5.40
C ALA A 113 -14.04 -12.83 4.45
N TYR A 114 -14.21 -14.11 4.11
CA TYR A 114 -15.32 -14.57 3.29
C TYR A 114 -16.63 -14.71 4.06
N SER A 115 -16.58 -14.81 5.39
CA SER A 115 -17.78 -14.79 6.23
C SER A 115 -18.43 -13.39 6.28
N LYS A 116 -19.74 -13.30 6.57
CA LYS A 116 -20.44 -12.01 6.71
C LYS A 116 -19.87 -11.18 7.87
N MET A 117 -19.58 -11.83 8.99
CA MET A 117 -19.01 -11.20 10.19
C MET A 117 -17.55 -10.79 9.97
N GLY A 118 -16.74 -11.69 9.42
CA GLY A 118 -15.33 -11.41 9.11
C GLY A 118 -15.17 -10.30 8.09
N PHE A 119 -16.05 -10.22 7.07
CA PHE A 119 -16.04 -9.11 6.10
C PHE A 119 -16.28 -7.76 6.78
N PHE A 120 -17.30 -7.65 7.64
CA PHE A 120 -17.59 -6.42 8.37
C PHE A 120 -16.44 -6.00 9.30
N ILE A 121 -15.88 -6.95 10.07
CA ILE A 121 -14.75 -6.69 10.96
C ILE A 121 -13.52 -6.25 10.15
N THR A 122 -13.25 -6.91 9.02
CA THR A 122 -12.15 -6.54 8.12
C THR A 122 -12.30 -5.11 7.63
N GLY A 123 -13.50 -4.68 7.24
CA GLY A 123 -13.78 -3.29 6.88
C GLY A 123 -13.45 -2.30 8.01
N GLY A 124 -13.83 -2.63 9.25
CA GLY A 124 -13.48 -1.85 10.43
C GLY A 124 -11.97 -1.78 10.70
N LEU A 125 -11.27 -2.91 10.54
CA LEU A 125 -9.81 -2.98 10.68
C LEU A 125 -9.09 -2.14 9.60
N ILE A 126 -9.59 -2.14 8.36
CA ILE A 126 -9.04 -1.29 7.29
C ILE A 126 -9.22 0.20 7.64
N LEU A 127 -10.39 0.61 8.11
CA LEU A 127 -10.62 2.00 8.53
C LEU A 127 -9.69 2.42 9.67
N LEU A 128 -9.51 1.54 10.65
CA LEU A 128 -8.58 1.79 11.76
C LEU A 128 -7.12 1.86 11.26
N ASN A 129 -6.78 1.10 10.21
CA ASN A 129 -5.46 1.11 9.58
C ASN A 129 -5.19 2.45 8.87
N VAL A 130 -6.21 3.07 8.26
CA VAL A 130 -6.10 4.44 7.75
C VAL A 130 -5.75 5.42 8.87
N LEU A 131 -6.45 5.33 10.02
CA LEU A 131 -6.22 6.22 11.16
C LEU A 131 -4.81 6.06 11.73
N PHE A 132 -4.35 4.82 11.92
CA PHE A 132 -3.00 4.56 12.42
C PHE A 132 -1.91 4.90 11.41
N ALA A 133 -2.12 4.66 10.11
CA ALA A 133 -1.21 5.10 9.06
C ALA A 133 -1.06 6.62 9.08
N PHE A 134 -2.17 7.36 9.15
CA PHE A 134 -2.14 8.82 9.27
C PHE A 134 -1.44 9.29 10.55
N GLY A 135 -1.74 8.67 11.70
CA GLY A 135 -1.09 8.98 12.97
C GLY A 135 0.42 8.70 12.95
N LEU A 136 0.85 7.58 12.36
CA LEU A 136 2.26 7.26 12.15
C LEU A 136 2.93 8.34 11.29
N VAL A 137 2.29 8.76 10.20
CA VAL A 137 2.80 9.84 9.33
C VAL A 137 3.01 11.11 10.15
N MET A 138 1.98 11.58 10.85
CA MET A 138 2.05 12.85 11.61
C MET A 138 3.07 12.82 12.76
N THR A 139 3.30 11.65 13.37
CA THR A 139 4.20 11.53 14.54
C THR A 139 5.64 11.17 14.18
N THR A 140 5.88 10.64 12.97
CA THR A 140 7.19 10.12 12.57
C THR A 140 7.75 10.74 11.30
N PHE A 141 7.09 11.75 10.71
CA PHE A 141 7.53 12.38 9.46
C PHE A 141 8.95 12.96 9.55
N GLU A 142 9.31 13.52 10.70
CA GLU A 142 10.62 14.14 10.94
C GLU A 142 11.69 13.15 11.42
N HIS A 143 11.30 11.90 11.66
CA HIS A 143 12.16 10.89 12.27
C HIS A 143 12.72 9.96 11.21
N LEU A 144 14.01 10.14 10.91
CA LEU A 144 14.78 9.28 10.02
C LEU A 144 15.86 8.51 10.78
N HIS A 145 16.16 7.30 10.29
CA HIS A 145 17.28 6.52 10.80
C HIS A 145 18.60 7.31 10.62
N PRO A 146 19.48 7.36 11.64
CA PRO A 146 20.70 8.17 11.59
C PRO A 146 21.61 7.90 10.39
N VAL A 147 21.58 6.68 9.87
CA VAL A 147 22.33 6.27 8.66
C VAL A 147 21.97 7.07 7.41
N PHE A 148 20.73 7.57 7.30
CA PHE A 148 20.32 8.40 6.17
C PHE A 148 20.78 9.85 6.33
N ILE A 149 20.96 10.33 7.56
CA ILE A 149 21.29 11.74 7.83
C ILE A 149 22.81 11.97 7.79
N SER A 150 23.60 11.00 8.22
CA SER A 150 25.03 11.18 8.54
C SER A 150 26.00 11.02 7.36
N ASN A 151 25.53 10.55 6.20
CA ASN A 151 26.42 10.02 5.15
C ASN A 151 26.42 10.84 3.83
N GLY A 152 26.05 12.13 3.89
CA GLY A 152 26.12 13.07 2.76
C GLY A 152 24.78 13.39 2.06
N PRO A 153 24.76 14.35 1.12
CA PRO A 153 23.52 14.92 0.58
C PRO A 153 22.67 13.92 -0.20
N GLY A 154 23.28 13.01 -0.97
CA GLY A 154 22.55 11.97 -1.70
C GLY A 154 21.89 10.94 -0.78
N LEU A 155 22.53 10.55 0.32
CA LEU A 155 21.95 9.62 1.31
C LEU A 155 20.86 10.30 2.15
N ALA A 156 21.01 11.59 2.45
CA ALA A 156 19.94 12.39 3.06
C ALA A 156 18.73 12.50 2.13
N ALA A 157 18.95 12.73 0.84
CA ALA A 157 17.89 12.73 -0.18
C ALA A 157 17.21 11.36 -0.29
N LEU A 158 17.98 10.26 -0.25
CA LEU A 158 17.43 8.90 -0.25
C LEU A 158 16.59 8.62 1.00
N GLY A 159 17.03 9.10 2.18
CA GLY A 159 16.23 9.05 3.40
C GLY A 159 14.89 9.76 3.25
N GLY A 160 14.89 11.00 2.73
CA GLY A 160 13.67 11.75 2.42
C GLY A 160 12.78 11.02 1.41
N PHE A 161 13.36 10.50 0.33
CA PHE A 161 12.64 9.76 -0.69
C PHE A 161 11.94 8.52 -0.12
N ILE A 162 12.66 7.69 0.67
CA ILE A 162 12.09 6.51 1.34
C ILE A 162 10.98 6.94 2.31
N THR A 163 11.15 8.06 3.00
CA THR A 163 10.15 8.61 3.92
C THR A 163 8.84 8.91 3.22
N GLU A 164 8.92 9.59 2.09
CA GLU A 164 7.77 10.02 1.33
C GLU A 164 7.04 8.83 0.70
N VAL A 165 7.81 7.88 0.13
CA VAL A 165 7.26 6.63 -0.39
C VAL A 165 6.59 5.82 0.71
N SER A 166 7.18 5.73 1.91
CA SER A 166 6.62 4.93 3.01
C SER A 166 5.35 5.56 3.59
N VAL A 167 5.31 6.89 3.71
CA VAL A 167 4.14 7.67 4.16
C VAL A 167 3.00 7.51 3.17
N MET A 168 3.25 7.86 1.92
CA MET A 168 2.21 7.88 0.89
C MET A 168 1.76 6.48 0.56
N GLY A 169 2.69 5.53 0.56
CA GLY A 169 2.37 4.12 0.41
C GLY A 169 1.47 3.57 1.51
N ALA A 170 1.76 3.87 2.78
CA ALA A 170 0.91 3.43 3.89
C ALA A 170 -0.52 3.99 3.78
N LEU A 171 -0.66 5.28 3.41
CA LEU A 171 -1.95 5.92 3.18
C LEU A 171 -2.70 5.30 1.99
N LEU A 172 -2.03 5.19 0.84
CA LEU A 172 -2.65 4.70 -0.39
C LEU A 172 -2.94 3.20 -0.37
N VAL A 173 -2.19 2.38 0.37
CA VAL A 173 -2.56 0.97 0.58
C VAL A 173 -3.87 0.87 1.34
N ALA A 174 -4.02 1.64 2.42
CA ALA A 174 -5.25 1.63 3.19
C ALA A 174 -6.44 2.15 2.35
N SER A 175 -6.24 3.20 1.54
CA SER A 175 -7.25 3.68 0.58
C SER A 175 -7.59 2.65 -0.50
N SER A 176 -6.58 1.98 -1.04
CA SER A 176 -6.74 0.91 -2.04
C SER A 176 -7.55 -0.27 -1.47
N GLN A 177 -7.26 -0.68 -0.24
CA GLN A 177 -7.99 -1.71 0.49
C GLN A 177 -9.46 -1.33 0.67
N LEU A 178 -9.76 -0.07 1.05
CA LEU A 178 -11.14 0.42 1.16
C LEU A 178 -11.87 0.38 -0.18
N TYR A 179 -11.23 0.87 -1.23
CA TYR A 179 -11.84 0.92 -2.56
C TYR A 179 -12.23 -0.48 -3.05
N TRP A 180 -11.35 -1.46 -2.87
CA TRP A 180 -11.70 -2.83 -3.21
C TRP A 180 -12.73 -3.45 -2.29
N HIS A 181 -12.66 -3.17 -0.98
CA HIS A 181 -13.65 -3.69 -0.03
C HIS A 181 -15.08 -3.29 -0.45
N GLU A 182 -15.26 -2.09 -1.00
CA GLU A 182 -16.53 -1.67 -1.59
C GLU A 182 -16.91 -2.47 -2.85
N ILE A 183 -15.96 -2.72 -3.75
CA ILE A 183 -16.18 -3.51 -4.97
C ILE A 183 -16.60 -4.95 -4.61
N LEU A 184 -15.94 -5.58 -3.63
CA LEU A 184 -16.29 -6.92 -3.17
C LEU A 184 -17.67 -6.99 -2.54
N LYS A 185 -18.08 -5.94 -1.83
CA LYS A 185 -19.43 -5.87 -1.26
C LYS A 185 -20.47 -5.95 -2.38
N LYS A 186 -20.31 -5.17 -3.44
CA LYS A 186 -21.21 -5.17 -4.60
C LYS A 186 -21.23 -6.53 -5.31
N ARG A 187 -20.06 -7.11 -5.56
CA ARG A 187 -19.93 -8.45 -6.17
C ARG A 187 -20.58 -9.55 -5.33
N ARG A 188 -20.40 -9.53 -4.02
CA ARG A 188 -21.04 -10.50 -3.11
C ARG A 188 -22.56 -10.36 -3.14
N GLU A 189 -23.07 -9.14 -3.18
CA GLU A 189 -24.51 -8.89 -3.32
C GLU A 189 -25.05 -9.44 -4.66
N GLU A 190 -24.33 -9.23 -5.77
CA GLU A 190 -24.64 -9.81 -7.09
C GLU A 190 -24.64 -11.35 -7.06
N GLU A 191 -23.59 -11.99 -6.55
CA GLU A 191 -23.50 -13.47 -6.48
C GLU A 191 -24.60 -14.10 -5.62
N ILE A 192 -25.00 -13.44 -4.53
CA ILE A 192 -26.12 -13.92 -3.70
C ILE A 192 -27.44 -13.87 -4.49
N ILE A 193 -27.66 -12.79 -5.25
CA ILE A 193 -28.84 -12.64 -6.11
C ILE A 193 -28.86 -13.72 -7.19
N GLU A 194 -27.73 -13.94 -7.89
CA GLU A 194 -27.62 -14.98 -8.92
C GLU A 194 -27.88 -16.39 -8.37
N ARG A 195 -27.38 -16.70 -7.16
CA ARG A 195 -27.67 -17.99 -6.49
C ARG A 195 -29.14 -18.14 -6.15
N ILE A 196 -29.79 -17.09 -5.65
CA ILE A 196 -31.23 -17.12 -5.34
C ILE A 196 -32.04 -17.37 -6.62
N PHE A 197 -31.71 -16.69 -7.73
CA PHE A 197 -32.38 -16.92 -9.01
C PHE A 197 -32.12 -18.32 -9.57
N ALA A 198 -30.89 -18.82 -9.51
CA ALA A 198 -30.58 -20.19 -9.94
C ALA A 198 -31.30 -21.26 -9.10
N GLU A 199 -31.43 -21.04 -7.78
CA GLU A 199 -32.22 -21.93 -6.91
C GLU A 199 -33.72 -21.86 -7.21
N LEU A 200 -34.25 -20.70 -7.62
CA LEU A 200 -35.63 -20.54 -8.06
C LEU A 200 -35.88 -21.24 -9.40
N ASP A 201 -35.02 -21.03 -10.39
CA ASP A 201 -35.10 -21.66 -11.72
C ASP A 201 -34.94 -23.19 -11.64
N SER A 202 -34.19 -23.71 -10.66
CA SER A 202 -34.03 -25.16 -10.44
C SER A 202 -35.24 -25.85 -9.80
N LYS A 203 -36.21 -25.07 -9.31
CA LYS A 203 -37.43 -25.56 -8.64
C LYS A 203 -38.66 -25.56 -9.55
N ASP A 204 -38.55 -25.01 -10.76
CA ASP A 204 -39.52 -25.12 -11.86
C ASP A 204 -39.15 -26.28 -12.82
#